data_AF-A0A7L3Y8H2-F1
#
_entry.id   AF-A0A7L3Y8H2-F1
#
_cell.length_a   1.000
_cell.length_b   1.000
_cell.length_c   1.000
_cell.angle_alpha   90.00
_cell.angle_beta   90.00
_cell.angle_gamma   90.00
#
_symmetry.space_group_name_H-M   'P 1'
#
loop_
_entity.id
_entity.type
_entity.pdbx_description
1 polymer ?
#
loop_
_entity_poly.entity_id
_entity_poly.type
_entity_poly.pdbx_seq_one_letter_code
_entity_poly.pdbx_strand_id
1 'polypeptide(L)'
;MLAVDTGVVEEWLSEFKTLTEASISSYATNLKDKSALISSLYKVIQEPQSELLEPVCHQLFEFYRSGEEQLLRFTLQFLPELMWCYLAVSASRDLQSSGCIEALLLGVYNLEIVDKEGHSKVLSFTIPSLSKPSVYHEPSSIGSMALTEGALSQHGLSRVVYSGPHPQREMLTAQNRFEVLTFLLLCYNAALSYMPAVSLQSLCQICSRICVCGYPRQQVRKYKGVNSRIPVSSEFMVQMLTGIYYAFYNGEWDLARKAMDDILYRAQLELYPEPLLVANAIKASLPQGAMKSSKEGTRCIQVEITPTSSRISRNAVTSMSIRGHRWKRH
;
A
#
# COMPACT_ATOMS: atom_id res chain seq x y z
N MET A 1 21.92 28.02 -0.38
CA MET A 1 21.41 26.64 -0.57
C MET A 1 19.92 26.64 -0.82
N LEU A 2 19.09 27.29 0.01
CA LEU A 2 17.63 27.39 -0.21
C LEU A 2 17.23 27.99 -1.59
N ALA A 3 17.91 29.05 -2.04
CA ALA A 3 17.61 29.69 -3.33
C ALA A 3 17.93 28.82 -4.57
N VAL A 4 18.81 27.82 -4.44
CA VAL A 4 19.13 26.89 -5.54
C VAL A 4 18.08 25.79 -5.63
N ASP A 5 17.58 25.33 -4.47
CA ASP A 5 16.56 24.29 -4.38
C ASP A 5 15.19 24.78 -4.88
N THR A 6 14.85 26.06 -4.65
CA THR A 6 13.62 26.69 -5.17
C THR A 6 13.66 26.87 -6.68
N GLY A 7 14.81 27.29 -7.24
CA GLY A 7 14.98 27.49 -8.68
C GLY A 7 14.74 26.21 -9.50
N VAL A 8 15.19 25.05 -9.01
CA VAL A 8 14.96 23.76 -9.68
C VAL A 8 13.46 23.40 -9.75
N VAL A 9 12.70 23.74 -8.72
CA VAL A 9 11.25 23.48 -8.68
C VAL A 9 10.52 24.45 -9.60
N GLU A 10 10.90 25.73 -9.64
CA GLU A 10 10.32 26.72 -10.55
C GLU A 10 10.60 26.39 -12.03
N GLU A 11 11.83 25.97 -12.34
CA GLU A 11 12.18 25.44 -13.66
C GLU A 11 11.31 24.24 -14.03
N TRP A 12 11.13 23.28 -13.12
CA TRP A 12 10.27 22.12 -13.34
C TRP A 12 8.79 22.49 -13.55
N LEU A 13 8.28 23.47 -12.80
CA LEU A 13 6.91 23.98 -12.96
C LEU A 13 6.72 24.68 -14.32
N SER A 14 7.74 25.38 -14.81
CA SER A 14 7.70 26.05 -16.11
C SER A 14 7.87 25.07 -17.28
N GLU A 15 8.77 24.09 -17.16
CA GLU A 15 9.02 23.03 -18.14
C GLU A 15 7.72 22.31 -18.47
N PHE A 16 6.95 21.90 -17.44
CA PHE A 16 5.71 21.16 -17.65
C PHE A 16 4.62 21.96 -18.36
N LYS A 17 4.48 23.26 -18.07
CA LYS A 17 3.50 24.13 -18.75
C LYS A 17 3.77 24.28 -20.25
N THR A 18 5.01 24.05 -20.69
CA THR A 18 5.40 24.17 -22.10
C THR A 18 5.39 22.84 -22.86
N LEU A 19 5.13 21.72 -22.18
CA LEU A 19 5.09 20.40 -22.82
C LEU A 19 3.83 20.23 -23.67
N THR A 20 4.03 19.56 -24.81
CA THR A 20 2.91 19.09 -25.66
C THR A 20 2.46 17.71 -25.23
N GLU A 21 1.19 17.36 -25.48
CA GLU A 21 0.63 16.04 -25.09
C GLU A 21 1.45 14.86 -25.63
N ALA A 22 2.02 14.98 -26.83
CA ALA A 22 2.86 13.95 -27.45
C ALA A 22 4.20 13.70 -26.73
N SER A 23 4.67 14.67 -25.93
CA SER A 23 5.95 14.61 -25.22
C SER A 23 5.86 14.12 -23.77
N ILE A 24 4.63 13.93 -23.24
CA ILE A 24 4.38 13.59 -21.84
C ILE A 24 5.05 12.26 -21.45
N SER A 25 4.95 11.24 -22.30
CA SER A 25 5.53 9.91 -22.01
C SER A 25 7.06 9.96 -21.92
N SER A 26 7.71 10.65 -22.86
CA SER A 26 9.17 10.85 -22.86
C SER A 26 9.64 11.70 -21.68
N TYR A 27 8.83 12.64 -21.23
CA TYR A 27 9.12 13.44 -20.05
C TYR A 27 9.03 12.58 -18.77
N ALA A 28 7.99 11.74 -18.69
CA ALA A 28 7.73 10.87 -17.54
C ALA A 28 8.84 9.84 -17.30
N THR A 29 9.49 9.33 -18.35
CA THR A 29 10.64 8.43 -18.21
C THR A 29 11.84 9.13 -17.57
N ASN A 30 12.08 10.39 -17.90
CA ASN A 30 13.26 11.14 -17.44
C ASN A 30 13.10 11.69 -16.01
N LEU A 31 11.87 11.81 -15.50
CA LEU A 31 11.60 12.36 -14.17
C LEU A 31 12.23 11.56 -13.03
N LYS A 32 12.37 10.24 -13.18
CA LYS A 32 12.94 9.35 -12.16
C LYS A 32 14.41 9.63 -11.88
N ASP A 33 15.12 10.11 -12.89
CA ASP A 33 16.57 10.37 -12.81
C ASP A 33 16.88 11.75 -12.21
N LYS A 34 15.89 12.64 -12.11
CA LYS A 34 16.01 13.99 -11.53
C LYS A 34 16.01 13.94 -9.99
N SER A 35 17.03 13.34 -9.38
CA SER A 35 17.14 13.18 -7.91
C SER A 35 17.17 14.51 -7.12
N ALA A 36 17.77 15.56 -7.71
CA ALA A 36 17.77 16.90 -7.13
C ALA A 36 16.35 17.48 -7.04
N LEU A 37 15.54 17.30 -8.09
CA LEU A 37 14.14 17.72 -8.11
C LEU A 37 13.34 16.97 -7.04
N ILE A 38 13.46 15.64 -6.97
CA ILE A 38 12.76 14.83 -5.96
C ILE A 38 13.09 15.32 -4.55
N SER A 39 14.36 15.59 -4.28
CA SER A 39 14.81 16.10 -2.98
C SER A 39 14.23 17.48 -2.66
N SER A 40 14.21 18.41 -3.63
CA SER A 40 13.58 19.72 -3.46
C SER A 40 12.07 19.63 -3.25
N LEU A 41 11.38 18.73 -3.97
CA LEU A 41 9.94 18.51 -3.80
C LEU A 41 9.60 18.00 -2.39
N TYR A 42 10.38 17.07 -1.83
CA TYR A 42 10.20 16.66 -0.44
C TYR A 42 10.35 17.83 0.54
N LYS A 43 11.32 18.73 0.33
CA LYS A 43 11.50 19.92 1.17
C LYS A 43 10.30 20.87 1.08
N VAL A 44 9.82 21.15 -0.14
CA VAL A 44 8.64 22.01 -0.36
C VAL A 44 7.42 21.42 0.36
N ILE A 45 7.21 20.10 0.27
CA ILE A 45 6.08 19.43 0.93
C ILE A 45 6.21 19.49 2.46
N GLN A 46 7.43 19.39 3.00
CA GLN A 46 7.69 19.46 4.44
C GLN A 46 7.53 20.88 5.02
N GLU A 47 7.55 21.92 4.17
CA GLU A 47 7.43 23.33 4.56
C GLU A 47 6.02 23.86 4.23
N PRO A 48 5.04 23.79 5.16
CA PRO A 48 3.65 24.16 4.88
C PRO A 48 3.44 25.66 4.56
N GLN A 49 4.44 26.50 4.83
CA GLN A 49 4.43 27.94 4.52
C GLN A 49 5.12 28.28 3.18
N SER A 50 5.54 27.27 2.41
CA SER A 50 6.20 27.49 1.12
C SER A 50 5.22 28.01 0.07
N GLU A 51 5.56 29.11 -0.60
CA GLU A 51 4.79 29.67 -1.72
C GLU A 51 4.71 28.67 -2.91
N LEU A 52 5.68 27.77 -3.03
CA LEU A 52 5.73 26.76 -4.08
C LEU A 52 4.84 25.54 -3.80
N LEU A 53 4.28 25.41 -2.59
CA LEU A 53 3.51 24.23 -2.23
C LEU A 53 2.22 24.09 -3.05
N GLU A 54 1.49 25.18 -3.25
CA GLU A 54 0.26 25.20 -4.05
C GLU A 54 0.48 24.81 -5.52
N PRO A 55 1.41 25.43 -6.28
CA PRO A 55 1.65 25.05 -7.67
C PRO A 55 2.23 23.64 -7.78
N VAL A 56 3.04 23.18 -6.82
CA VAL A 56 3.52 21.79 -6.78
C VAL A 56 2.36 20.82 -6.59
N CYS A 57 1.45 21.07 -5.64
CA CYS A 57 0.29 20.20 -5.42
C CYS A 57 -0.61 20.13 -6.68
N HIS A 58 -0.85 21.26 -7.33
CA HIS A 58 -1.60 21.31 -8.58
C HIS A 58 -0.92 20.50 -9.70
N GLN A 59 0.40 20.65 -9.88
CA GLN A 59 1.12 19.90 -10.90
C GLN A 59 1.15 18.40 -10.62
N LEU A 60 1.31 18.00 -9.35
CA LEU A 60 1.21 16.60 -8.94
C LEU A 60 -0.18 16.01 -9.19
N PHE A 61 -1.24 16.81 -9.04
CA PHE A 61 -2.59 16.41 -9.38
C PHE A 61 -2.77 16.24 -10.90
N GLU A 62 -2.28 17.18 -11.71
CA GLU A 62 -2.32 17.07 -13.17
C GLU A 62 -1.52 15.85 -13.68
N PHE A 63 -0.38 15.54 -13.06
CA PHE A 63 0.38 14.32 -13.32
C PHE A 63 -0.47 13.08 -13.06
N TYR A 64 -1.21 13.07 -11.95
CA TYR A 64 -2.09 11.96 -11.61
C TYR A 64 -3.25 11.84 -12.60
N ARG A 65 -3.84 12.97 -12.98
CA ARG A 65 -4.98 13.05 -13.91
C ARG A 65 -4.63 12.61 -15.33
N SER A 66 -3.36 12.74 -15.74
CA SER A 66 -2.89 12.35 -17.08
C SER A 66 -3.11 10.87 -17.42
N GLY A 67 -3.21 9.99 -16.41
CA GLY A 67 -3.36 8.55 -16.59
C GLY A 67 -2.06 7.82 -16.97
N GLU A 68 -0.95 8.54 -17.16
CA GLU A 68 0.37 7.94 -17.44
C GLU A 68 0.92 7.26 -16.16
N GLU A 69 1.19 5.96 -16.23
CA GLU A 69 1.59 5.17 -15.05
C GLU A 69 2.86 5.69 -14.37
N GLN A 70 3.79 6.25 -15.13
CA GLN A 70 5.04 6.79 -14.58
C GLN A 70 4.78 8.07 -13.78
N LEU A 71 3.87 8.93 -14.24
CA LEU A 71 3.50 10.16 -13.55
C LEU A 71 2.65 9.88 -12.31
N LEU A 72 1.73 8.92 -12.40
CA LEU A 72 0.98 8.38 -11.26
C LEU A 72 1.94 7.93 -10.16
N ARG A 73 2.93 7.09 -10.49
CA ARG A 73 3.94 6.59 -9.54
C ARG A 73 4.82 7.72 -8.99
N PHE A 74 5.17 8.70 -9.82
CA PHE A 74 5.94 9.87 -9.40
C PHE A 74 5.19 10.69 -8.34
N THR A 75 3.90 10.93 -8.50
CA THR A 75 3.09 11.61 -7.48
C THR A 75 2.95 10.75 -6.22
N LEU A 76 2.72 9.44 -6.40
CA LEU A 76 2.47 8.51 -5.30
C LEU A 76 3.67 8.35 -4.36
N GLN A 77 4.91 8.57 -4.84
CA GLN A 77 6.10 8.49 -3.98
C GLN A 77 6.08 9.52 -2.82
N PHE A 78 5.42 10.66 -3.01
CA PHE A 78 5.31 11.74 -2.03
C PHE A 78 4.09 11.58 -1.11
N LEU A 79 3.23 10.59 -1.37
CA LEU A 79 2.00 10.38 -0.61
C LEU A 79 2.24 10.31 0.90
N PRO A 80 3.21 9.52 1.43
CA PRO A 80 3.41 9.46 2.87
C PRO A 80 3.64 10.83 3.49
N GLU A 81 4.48 11.66 2.86
CA GLU A 81 4.81 13.02 3.32
C GLU A 81 3.60 13.95 3.27
N LEU A 82 2.83 13.90 2.18
CA LEU A 82 1.58 14.67 2.05
C LEU A 82 0.59 14.33 3.17
N MET A 83 0.46 13.04 3.49
CA MET A 83 -0.43 12.58 4.57
C MET A 83 0.03 13.06 5.94
N TRP A 84 1.35 13.03 6.21
CA TRP A 84 1.90 13.57 7.45
C TRP A 84 1.62 15.06 7.58
N CYS A 85 1.92 15.85 6.55
CA CYS A 85 1.70 17.29 6.56
C CYS A 85 0.22 17.63 6.78
N TYR A 86 -0.69 16.95 6.08
CA TYR A 86 -2.14 17.09 6.31
C TYR A 86 -2.53 16.79 7.76
N LEU A 87 -2.10 15.65 8.30
CA LEU A 87 -2.47 15.24 9.67
C LEU A 87 -1.83 16.14 10.73
N ALA A 88 -0.60 16.61 10.52
CA ALA A 88 0.10 17.51 11.42
C ALA A 88 -0.58 18.89 11.48
N VAL A 89 -0.92 19.47 10.33
CA VAL A 89 -1.63 20.76 10.25
C VAL A 89 -3.05 20.64 10.82
N SER A 90 -3.75 19.54 10.51
CA SER A 90 -5.07 19.26 11.09
C SER A 90 -5.02 19.17 12.63
N ALA A 91 -3.93 18.62 13.18
CA ALA A 91 -3.74 18.50 14.62
C ALA A 91 -3.29 19.79 15.32
N SER A 92 -2.66 20.74 14.61
CA SER A 92 -2.26 22.05 15.13
C SER A 92 -3.38 23.10 15.09
N ARG A 93 -4.54 22.79 14.47
CA ARG A 93 -5.70 23.69 14.27
C ARG A 93 -5.39 24.93 13.41
N ASP A 94 -4.27 24.93 12.69
CA ASP A 94 -3.89 26.00 11.78
C ASP A 94 -4.44 25.73 10.36
N LEU A 95 -5.77 25.80 10.22
CA LEU A 95 -6.48 25.39 9.00
C LEU A 95 -6.16 26.24 7.76
N GLN A 96 -5.55 27.42 7.92
CA GLN A 96 -5.29 28.35 6.81
C GLN A 96 -4.11 27.89 5.92
N SER A 97 -3.25 26.97 6.40
CA SER A 97 -1.95 26.71 5.79
C SER A 97 -1.86 25.48 4.85
N SER A 98 -2.92 24.67 4.65
CA SER A 98 -2.76 23.41 3.88
C SER A 98 -3.94 22.95 3.02
N GLY A 99 -4.79 23.88 2.54
CA GLY A 99 -5.92 23.54 1.67
C GLY A 99 -5.51 22.84 0.36
N CYS A 100 -4.33 23.16 -0.18
CA CYS A 100 -3.80 22.56 -1.40
C CYS A 100 -3.47 21.06 -1.26
N ILE A 101 -2.91 20.65 -0.12
CA ILE A 101 -2.60 19.23 0.16
C ILE A 101 -3.91 18.44 0.32
N GLU A 102 -4.88 19.00 1.03
CA GLU A 102 -6.21 18.40 1.18
C GLU A 102 -6.88 18.22 -0.19
N ALA A 103 -6.87 19.25 -1.04
CA ALA A 103 -7.40 19.19 -2.39
C ALA A 103 -6.70 18.14 -3.25
N LEU A 104 -5.37 18.03 -3.19
CA LEU A 104 -4.60 17.01 -3.89
C LEU A 104 -5.00 15.59 -3.42
N LEU A 105 -4.99 15.32 -2.12
CA LEU A 105 -5.32 14.01 -1.57
C LEU A 105 -6.75 13.60 -1.93
N LEU A 106 -7.69 14.54 -1.80
CA LEU A 106 -9.10 14.31 -2.14
C LEU A 106 -9.30 14.11 -3.64
N GLY A 107 -8.61 14.88 -4.48
CA GLY A 107 -8.63 14.74 -5.93
C GLY A 107 -8.11 13.39 -6.38
N VAL A 108 -6.96 12.96 -5.85
CA VAL A 108 -6.37 11.65 -6.13
C VAL A 108 -7.31 10.53 -5.67
N TYR A 109 -7.92 10.67 -4.49
CA TYR A 109 -8.91 9.70 -3.99
C TYR A 109 -10.08 9.55 -4.95
N ASN A 110 -10.69 10.66 -5.36
CA ASN A 110 -11.84 10.64 -6.27
C ASN A 110 -11.50 10.06 -7.66
N LEU A 111 -10.26 10.24 -8.14
CA LEU A 111 -9.80 9.59 -9.37
C LEU A 111 -9.61 8.07 -9.19
N GLU A 112 -9.09 7.62 -8.04
CA GLU A 112 -8.78 6.21 -7.81
C GLU A 112 -9.98 5.32 -7.45
N ILE A 113 -11.05 5.90 -6.90
CA ILE A 113 -12.27 5.14 -6.55
C ILE A 113 -13.14 4.81 -7.77
N VAL A 114 -12.85 5.40 -8.93
CA VAL A 114 -13.56 5.15 -10.19
C VAL A 114 -12.68 4.27 -11.07
N ASP A 115 -13.29 3.33 -11.80
CA ASP A 115 -12.59 2.51 -12.79
C ASP A 115 -12.42 3.24 -14.13
N LYS A 116 -11.77 2.60 -15.10
CA LYS A 116 -11.55 3.17 -16.44
C LYS A 116 -12.84 3.38 -17.24
N GLU A 117 -13.93 2.75 -16.83
CA GLU A 117 -15.24 2.78 -17.48
C GLU A 117 -16.19 3.79 -16.80
N GLY A 118 -15.78 4.41 -15.69
CA GLY A 118 -16.58 5.36 -14.93
C GLY A 118 -17.40 4.75 -13.80
N HIS A 119 -17.25 3.44 -13.52
CA HIS A 119 -17.97 2.77 -12.45
C HIS A 119 -17.20 2.81 -11.13
N SER A 120 -17.92 2.68 -10.01
CA SER A 120 -17.27 2.57 -8.70
C SER A 120 -16.41 1.30 -8.61
N LYS A 121 -15.12 1.49 -8.34
CA LYS A 121 -14.12 0.43 -8.22
C LYS A 121 -14.41 -0.42 -6.99
N VAL A 122 -14.57 -1.73 -7.19
CA VAL A 122 -14.75 -2.72 -6.12
C VAL A 122 -13.58 -3.70 -6.13
N LEU A 123 -12.73 -3.61 -5.11
CA LEU A 123 -11.57 -4.47 -4.96
C LEU A 123 -11.96 -5.77 -4.27
N SER A 124 -11.78 -6.87 -4.99
CA SER A 124 -12.19 -8.19 -4.54
C SER A 124 -11.24 -9.26 -5.06
N PHE A 125 -11.12 -10.34 -4.30
CA PHE A 125 -10.36 -11.51 -4.70
C PHE A 125 -11.15 -12.78 -4.38
N THR A 126 -10.78 -13.87 -5.02
CA THR A 126 -11.38 -15.17 -4.76
C THR A 126 -10.50 -15.97 -3.82
N ILE A 127 -11.10 -16.49 -2.74
CA ILE A 127 -10.37 -17.34 -1.80
C ILE A 127 -10.04 -18.68 -2.48
N PRO A 128 -8.75 -19.07 -2.59
CA PRO A 128 -8.35 -20.35 -3.16
C PRO A 128 -8.91 -21.53 -2.35
N SER A 129 -9.12 -22.66 -3.01
CA SER A 129 -9.64 -23.88 -2.38
C SER A 129 -8.79 -25.09 -2.76
N LEU A 130 -8.40 -25.89 -1.77
CA LEU A 130 -7.69 -27.15 -2.01
C LEU A 130 -8.59 -28.20 -2.68
N SER A 131 -9.92 -28.04 -2.57
CA SER A 131 -10.92 -28.90 -3.22
C SER A 131 -11.01 -28.68 -4.74
N LYS A 132 -10.38 -27.63 -5.28
CA LYS A 132 -10.39 -27.31 -6.71
C LYS A 132 -8.99 -27.47 -7.33
N PRO A 133 -8.91 -28.00 -8.57
CA PRO A 133 -7.68 -27.96 -9.34
C PRO A 133 -7.18 -26.53 -9.45
N SER A 134 -5.88 -26.36 -9.19
CA SER A 134 -5.19 -25.09 -9.34
C SER A 134 -3.97 -25.28 -10.22
N VAL A 135 -3.30 -24.18 -10.56
CA VAL A 135 -2.01 -24.23 -11.26
C VAL A 135 -0.92 -24.97 -10.47
N TYR A 136 -1.08 -25.11 -9.14
CA TYR A 136 -0.08 -25.72 -8.26
C TYR A 136 -0.43 -27.13 -7.79
N HIS A 137 -1.70 -27.53 -7.82
CA HIS A 137 -2.11 -28.82 -7.24
C HIS A 137 -3.36 -29.41 -7.89
N GLU A 138 -3.46 -30.73 -7.80
CA GLU A 138 -4.64 -31.49 -8.15
C GLU A 138 -5.30 -32.06 -6.87
N PRO A 139 -6.59 -31.79 -6.58
CA PRO A 139 -7.27 -32.18 -5.34
C PRO A 139 -7.22 -33.68 -5.05
N SER A 140 -7.19 -34.51 -6.09
CA SER A 140 -7.05 -35.96 -5.94
C SER A 140 -5.78 -36.39 -5.21
N SER A 141 -4.76 -35.53 -5.17
CA SER A 141 -3.48 -35.78 -4.49
C SER A 141 -3.54 -35.53 -2.98
N ILE A 142 -4.54 -34.79 -2.48
CA ILE A 142 -4.64 -34.31 -1.09
C ILE A 142 -5.45 -35.29 -0.20
N GLY A 143 -5.99 -36.36 -0.78
CA GLY A 143 -6.81 -37.35 -0.07
C GLY A 143 -8.24 -36.87 0.17
N SER A 144 -9.09 -37.76 0.70
CA SER A 144 -10.54 -37.51 0.84
C SER A 144 -10.91 -36.40 1.83
N MET A 145 -9.99 -35.96 2.69
CA MET A 145 -10.24 -34.90 3.67
C MET A 145 -10.48 -33.51 3.03
N ALA A 146 -9.88 -33.23 1.88
CA ALA A 146 -10.10 -31.98 1.13
C ALA A 146 -11.32 -32.04 0.19
N LEU A 147 -11.97 -33.21 0.07
CA LEU A 147 -13.08 -33.46 -0.87
C LEU A 147 -14.39 -33.76 -0.13
N THR A 148 -14.60 -33.16 1.04
CA THR A 148 -15.87 -33.32 1.76
C THR A 148 -17.00 -32.60 1.01
N GLU A 149 -18.23 -33.10 1.14
CA GLU A 149 -19.41 -32.48 0.53
C GLU A 149 -19.60 -31.04 1.01
N GLY A 150 -19.22 -30.73 2.26
CA GLY A 150 -19.13 -29.36 2.79
C GLY A 150 -18.06 -28.51 2.08
N ALA A 151 -16.86 -29.06 1.86
CA ALA A 151 -15.78 -28.39 1.15
C ALA A 151 -16.04 -28.22 -0.36
N LEU A 152 -16.95 -29.00 -0.95
CA LEU A 152 -17.42 -28.83 -2.34
C LEU A 152 -18.63 -27.88 -2.42
N SER A 153 -19.56 -27.96 -1.48
CA SER A 153 -20.78 -27.13 -1.46
C SER A 153 -20.52 -25.68 -1.03
N GLN A 154 -19.53 -25.42 -0.18
CA GLN A 154 -19.12 -24.05 0.20
C GLN A 154 -18.26 -23.35 -0.88
N HIS A 155 -17.71 -24.08 -1.85
CA HIS A 155 -16.71 -23.55 -2.79
C HIS A 155 -17.22 -23.35 -4.22
N GLY A 156 -18.36 -22.69 -4.36
CA GLY A 156 -18.57 -21.80 -5.50
C GLY A 156 -17.78 -20.51 -5.28
N LEU A 157 -16.48 -20.48 -5.65
CA LEU A 157 -15.61 -19.28 -5.73
C LEU A 157 -16.07 -18.10 -4.83
N SER A 158 -15.94 -18.22 -3.50
CA SER A 158 -16.33 -17.12 -2.62
C SER A 158 -15.44 -15.92 -2.92
N ARG A 159 -16.02 -14.96 -3.65
CA ARG A 159 -15.41 -13.70 -4.00
C ARG A 159 -15.67 -12.77 -2.84
N VAL A 160 -14.61 -12.41 -2.14
CA VAL A 160 -14.67 -11.50 -1.00
C VAL A 160 -14.25 -10.12 -1.45
N VAL A 161 -15.01 -9.12 -1.03
CA VAL A 161 -14.69 -7.71 -1.23
C VAL A 161 -13.88 -7.27 -0.02
N TYR A 162 -12.69 -6.72 -0.27
CA TYR A 162 -11.82 -6.22 0.80
C TYR A 162 -11.71 -4.70 0.81
N SER A 163 -12.15 -4.02 -0.25
CA SER A 163 -12.22 -2.56 -0.31
C SER A 163 -13.22 -2.11 -1.38
N GLY A 164 -14.11 -1.20 -1.01
CA GLY A 164 -15.09 -0.59 -1.90
C GLY A 164 -16.44 -1.30 -1.95
N PRO A 165 -17.44 -0.72 -2.65
CA PRO A 165 -17.35 0.54 -3.39
C PRO A 165 -17.23 1.75 -2.44
N HIS A 166 -16.40 2.72 -2.83
CA HIS A 166 -16.15 3.94 -2.06
C HIS A 166 -16.93 5.12 -2.66
N PRO A 167 -17.62 5.95 -1.85
CA PRO A 167 -18.36 7.10 -2.35
C PRO A 167 -17.43 8.29 -2.65
N GLN A 168 -17.73 9.05 -3.70
CA GLN A 168 -17.03 10.31 -3.98
C GLN A 168 -17.23 11.30 -2.84
N ARG A 169 -16.20 12.08 -2.53
CA ARG A 169 -16.21 13.07 -1.45
C ARG A 169 -15.85 14.46 -1.99
N GLU A 170 -16.59 15.47 -1.57
CA GLU A 170 -16.34 16.88 -1.96
C GLU A 170 -15.40 17.61 -0.99
N MET A 171 -15.28 17.14 0.26
CA MET A 171 -14.43 17.74 1.30
C MET A 171 -13.94 16.66 2.28
N LEU A 172 -12.73 16.85 2.85
CA LEU A 172 -12.29 16.02 3.96
C LEU A 172 -12.89 16.52 5.27
N THR A 173 -13.57 15.62 5.96
CA THR A 173 -14.18 15.83 7.27
C THR A 173 -13.49 14.93 8.29
N ALA A 174 -13.66 15.22 9.58
CA ALA A 174 -13.10 14.38 10.64
C ALA A 174 -13.59 12.92 10.59
N GLN A 175 -14.77 12.68 10.02
CA GLN A 175 -15.37 11.34 9.87
C GLN A 175 -14.77 10.56 8.70
N ASN A 176 -14.71 11.16 7.51
CA ASN A 176 -14.28 10.45 6.29
C ASN A 176 -12.76 10.46 6.06
N ARG A 177 -11.99 11.34 6.73
CA ARG A 177 -10.57 11.53 6.42
C ARG A 177 -9.75 10.24 6.49
N PHE A 178 -10.01 9.37 7.47
CA PHE A 178 -9.28 8.12 7.56
C PHE A 178 -9.76 7.05 6.57
N GLU A 179 -11.00 7.09 6.11
CA GLU A 179 -11.44 6.25 4.99
C GLU A 179 -10.67 6.61 3.72
N VAL A 180 -10.59 7.93 3.43
CA VAL A 180 -9.84 8.47 2.28
C VAL A 180 -8.35 8.13 2.39
N LEU A 181 -7.71 8.46 3.52
CA LEU A 181 -6.29 8.21 3.72
C LEU A 181 -5.95 6.70 3.68
N THR A 182 -6.83 5.84 4.21
CA THR A 182 -6.65 4.38 4.16
C THR A 182 -6.70 3.87 2.73
N PHE A 183 -7.64 4.35 1.92
CA PHE A 183 -7.71 3.97 0.50
C PHE A 183 -6.51 4.49 -0.30
N LEU A 184 -6.07 5.73 -0.07
CA LEU A 184 -4.86 6.26 -0.70
C LEU A 184 -3.62 5.44 -0.34
N LEU A 185 -3.49 5.04 0.93
CA LEU A 185 -2.39 4.19 1.37
C LEU A 185 -2.49 2.78 0.78
N LEU A 186 -3.70 2.27 0.54
CA LEU A 186 -3.91 1.03 -0.21
C LEU A 186 -3.43 1.17 -1.67
N CYS A 187 -3.70 2.30 -2.33
CA CYS A 187 -3.17 2.57 -3.68
C CYS A 187 -1.64 2.65 -3.69
N TYR A 188 -1.03 3.28 -2.68
CA TYR A 188 0.42 3.25 -2.48
C TYR A 188 0.94 1.82 -2.32
N ASN A 189 0.27 1.02 -1.49
CA ASN A 189 0.64 -0.38 -1.25
C ASN A 189 0.58 -1.23 -2.53
N ALA A 190 -0.35 -0.93 -3.44
CA ALA A 190 -0.45 -1.62 -4.73
C ALA A 190 0.75 -1.35 -5.67
N ALA A 191 1.51 -0.28 -5.42
CA ALA A 191 2.63 0.16 -6.26
C ALA A 191 4.01 0.10 -5.55
N LEU A 192 4.11 -0.58 -4.39
CA LEU A 192 5.33 -0.66 -3.57
C LEU A 192 6.59 -1.11 -4.33
N SER A 193 6.44 -2.02 -5.29
CA SER A 193 7.54 -2.52 -6.12
C SER A 193 8.20 -1.44 -6.99
N TYR A 194 7.48 -0.35 -7.27
CA TYR A 194 7.97 0.76 -8.07
C TYR A 194 8.40 1.97 -7.22
N MET A 195 8.20 1.93 -5.90
CA MET A 195 8.55 3.04 -5.02
C MET A 195 10.07 3.08 -4.77
N PRO A 196 10.70 4.26 -4.88
CA PRO A 196 12.12 4.39 -4.57
C PRO A 196 12.38 4.23 -3.06
N ALA A 197 13.62 3.90 -2.69
CA ALA A 197 14.03 3.73 -1.29
C ALA A 197 13.70 4.96 -0.43
N VAL A 198 13.87 6.19 -0.98
CA VAL A 198 13.53 7.44 -0.29
C VAL A 198 12.05 7.50 0.12
N SER A 199 11.15 6.99 -0.72
CA SER A 199 9.72 6.93 -0.41
C SER A 199 9.42 5.92 0.70
N LEU A 200 10.08 4.75 0.68
CA LEU A 200 9.97 3.74 1.75
C LEU A 200 10.52 4.24 3.09
N GLN A 201 11.63 4.99 3.05
CA GLN A 201 12.21 5.65 4.22
C GLN A 201 11.23 6.68 4.81
N SER A 202 10.66 7.54 3.95
CA SER A 202 9.62 8.51 4.35
C SER A 202 8.41 7.80 4.96
N LEU A 203 7.89 6.75 4.30
CA LEU A 203 6.80 5.91 4.83
C LEU A 203 7.10 5.40 6.24
N CYS A 204 8.25 4.75 6.45
CA CYS A 204 8.61 4.20 7.76
C CYS A 204 8.70 5.29 8.84
N GLN A 205 9.36 6.40 8.52
CA GLN A 205 9.51 7.52 9.44
C GLN A 205 8.16 8.14 9.80
N ILE A 206 7.26 8.29 8.83
CA ILE A 206 5.96 8.91 9.00
C ILE A 206 5.01 8.00 9.76
N CYS A 207 4.95 6.70 9.44
CA CYS A 207 4.19 5.73 10.22
C CYS A 207 4.60 5.76 11.69
N SER A 208 5.91 5.75 11.95
CA SER A 208 6.47 5.89 13.31
C SER A 208 6.04 7.21 13.97
N ARG A 209 6.17 8.36 13.28
CA ARG A 209 5.77 9.68 13.80
C ARG A 209 4.27 9.75 14.12
N ILE A 210 3.41 9.33 13.20
CA ILE A 210 1.94 9.33 13.38
C ILE A 210 1.55 8.49 14.60
N CYS A 211 2.12 7.29 14.73
CA CYS A 211 1.75 6.37 15.82
C CYS A 211 2.12 6.90 17.20
N VAL A 212 3.27 7.58 17.35
CA VAL A 212 3.73 8.08 18.66
C VAL A 212 3.36 9.53 18.95
N CYS A 213 2.83 10.29 17.96
CA CYS A 213 2.50 11.71 18.13
C CYS A 213 1.49 11.92 19.29
N GLY A 214 1.85 12.77 20.25
CA GLY A 214 1.07 13.03 21.47
C GLY A 214 1.16 11.95 22.56
N TYR A 215 2.09 10.98 22.43
CA TYR A 215 2.38 9.96 23.44
C TYR A 215 3.79 10.12 24.02
N PRO A 216 4.07 9.62 25.25
CA PRO A 216 5.40 9.70 25.86
C PRO A 216 6.53 9.13 24.98
N ARG A 217 6.23 8.11 24.17
CA ARG A 217 7.20 7.51 23.25
C ARG A 217 7.73 8.49 22.19
N GLN A 218 7.02 9.57 21.88
CA GLN A 218 7.50 10.63 21.00
C GLN A 218 8.80 11.26 21.51
N GLN A 219 8.90 11.49 22.83
CA GLN A 219 10.08 12.07 23.47
C GLN A 219 11.27 11.11 23.39
N VAL A 220 11.01 9.81 23.57
CA VAL A 220 12.02 8.74 23.41
C VAL A 220 12.53 8.69 21.97
N ARG A 221 11.63 8.84 20.99
CA ARG A 221 12.00 8.91 19.57
C ARG A 221 12.62 10.24 19.14
N LYS A 222 12.59 11.26 20.01
CA LYS A 222 13.07 12.63 19.76
C LYS A 222 12.46 13.28 18.51
N TYR A 223 11.21 12.93 18.19
CA TYR A 223 10.49 13.58 17.08
C TYR A 223 10.05 14.98 17.49
N LYS A 224 10.47 15.97 16.70
CA LYS A 224 10.08 17.37 16.84
C LYS A 224 8.81 17.65 16.04
N GLY A 225 8.09 18.71 16.40
CA GLY A 225 6.87 19.15 15.71
C GLY A 225 5.65 19.07 16.62
N VAL A 226 4.51 18.71 16.03
CA VAL A 226 3.21 18.66 16.71
C VAL A 226 3.23 17.65 17.86
N ASN A 227 2.73 18.07 19.02
CA ASN A 227 2.62 17.26 20.25
C ASN A 227 1.15 17.02 20.62
N SER A 228 0.32 16.68 19.62
CA SER A 228 -1.10 16.41 19.78
C SER A 228 -1.41 14.99 19.31
N ARG A 229 -2.29 14.28 20.03
CA ARG A 229 -2.65 12.91 19.65
C ARG A 229 -3.49 12.95 18.38
N ILE A 230 -2.95 12.38 17.31
CA ILE A 230 -3.68 12.19 16.06
C ILE A 230 -4.53 10.93 16.23
N PRO A 231 -5.87 11.00 16.21
CA PRO A 231 -6.70 9.79 16.25
C PRO A 231 -6.51 9.05 14.93
N VAL A 232 -6.21 7.76 14.96
CA VAL A 232 -5.89 6.96 13.77
C VAL A 232 -6.78 5.74 13.76
N SER A 233 -7.35 5.36 12.60
CA SER A 233 -8.19 4.16 12.51
C SER A 233 -7.38 2.86 12.50
N SER A 234 -8.02 1.76 12.91
CA SER A 234 -7.42 0.41 12.90
C SER A 234 -6.98 0.01 11.49
N GLU A 235 -7.89 0.14 10.51
CA GLU A 235 -7.64 -0.20 9.10
C GLU A 235 -6.44 0.56 8.51
N PHE A 236 -6.28 1.83 8.89
CA PHE A 236 -5.15 2.63 8.46
C PHE A 236 -3.82 2.06 8.96
N MET A 237 -3.76 1.62 10.21
CA MET A 237 -2.56 0.97 10.76
C MET A 237 -2.27 -0.37 10.09
N VAL A 238 -3.30 -1.13 9.70
CA VAL A 238 -3.12 -2.37 8.91
C VAL A 238 -2.49 -2.04 7.55
N GLN A 239 -2.95 -1.00 6.86
CA GLN A 239 -2.33 -0.55 5.61
C GLN A 239 -0.90 -0.05 5.81
N MET A 240 -0.59 0.63 6.92
CA MET A 240 0.80 0.96 7.25
C MET A 240 1.66 -0.30 7.36
N LEU A 241 1.17 -1.32 8.08
CA LEU A 241 1.92 -2.57 8.30
C LEU A 241 2.24 -3.30 7.00
N THR A 242 1.39 -3.24 5.98
CA THR A 242 1.71 -3.77 4.63
C THR A 242 2.95 -3.10 4.04
N GLY A 243 3.02 -1.77 4.07
CA GLY A 243 4.17 -1.03 3.57
C GLY A 243 5.44 -1.21 4.42
N ILE A 244 5.29 -1.26 5.76
CA ILE A 244 6.40 -1.56 6.68
C ILE A 244 6.92 -2.99 6.46
N TYR A 245 6.02 -3.95 6.23
CA TYR A 245 6.40 -5.33 5.92
C TYR A 245 7.26 -5.39 4.66
N TYR A 246 6.85 -4.70 3.60
CA TYR A 246 7.64 -4.58 2.38
C TYR A 246 9.01 -3.93 2.64
N ALA A 247 9.05 -2.85 3.43
CA ALA A 247 10.30 -2.14 3.74
C ALA A 247 11.35 -3.02 4.45
N PHE A 248 10.94 -3.98 5.29
CA PHE A 248 11.88 -4.94 5.93
C PHE A 248 12.72 -5.72 4.91
N TYR A 249 12.11 -6.12 3.80
CA TYR A 249 12.77 -6.96 2.79
C TYR A 249 13.40 -6.15 1.65
N ASN A 250 13.30 -4.82 1.69
CA ASN A 250 13.78 -3.92 0.64
C ASN A 250 14.84 -2.92 1.14
N GLY A 251 15.64 -3.32 2.14
CA GLY A 251 16.83 -2.59 2.59
C GLY A 251 16.60 -1.63 3.77
N GLU A 252 15.36 -1.35 4.15
CA GLU A 252 15.02 -0.35 5.18
C GLU A 252 14.75 -0.97 6.56
N TRP A 253 15.57 -1.95 6.95
CA TRP A 253 15.32 -2.80 8.13
C TRP A 253 15.16 -2.03 9.44
N ASP A 254 16.08 -1.09 9.73
CA ASP A 254 16.07 -0.38 11.02
C ASP A 254 14.91 0.60 11.14
N LEU A 255 14.58 1.30 10.04
CA LEU A 255 13.43 2.20 9.99
C LEU A 255 12.11 1.42 10.05
N ALA A 256 12.01 0.30 9.33
CA ALA A 256 10.84 -0.57 9.37
C ALA A 256 10.64 -1.18 10.77
N ARG A 257 11.71 -1.66 11.42
CA ARG A 257 11.67 -2.16 12.81
C ARG A 257 11.19 -1.08 13.77
N LYS A 258 11.75 0.12 13.67
CA LYS A 258 11.34 1.27 14.48
C LYS A 258 9.85 1.58 14.31
N ALA A 259 9.38 1.63 13.07
CA ALA A 259 7.98 1.90 12.74
C ALA A 259 7.05 0.80 13.24
N MET A 260 7.39 -0.47 13.03
CA MET A 260 6.60 -1.61 13.51
C MET A 260 6.47 -1.59 15.04
N ASP A 261 7.57 -1.36 15.76
CA ASP A 261 7.53 -1.25 17.23
C ASP A 261 6.59 -0.12 17.67
N ASP A 262 6.60 1.01 16.97
CA ASP A 262 5.77 2.18 17.27
C ASP A 262 4.28 1.95 16.92
N ILE A 263 3.98 1.22 15.85
CA ILE A 263 2.63 0.75 15.53
C ILE A 263 2.14 -0.21 16.61
N LEU A 264 2.95 -1.19 17.04
CA LEU A 264 2.61 -2.12 18.13
C LEU A 264 2.27 -1.38 19.42
N TYR A 265 3.11 -0.41 19.80
CA TYR A 265 2.86 0.42 20.98
C TYR A 265 1.54 1.18 20.88
N ARG A 266 1.26 1.78 19.71
CA ARG A 266 0.02 2.51 19.51
C ARG A 266 -1.20 1.59 19.53
N ALA A 267 -1.15 0.46 18.85
CA ALA A 267 -2.23 -0.54 18.79
C ALA A 267 -2.55 -1.11 20.18
N GLN A 268 -1.54 -1.29 21.05
CA GLN A 268 -1.74 -1.70 22.44
C GLN A 268 -2.47 -0.63 23.27
N LEU A 269 -2.13 0.64 23.09
CA LEU A 269 -2.77 1.74 23.82
C LEU A 269 -4.22 1.98 23.36
N GLU A 270 -4.48 1.86 22.07
CA GLU A 270 -5.82 2.02 21.47
C GLU A 270 -6.66 0.74 21.51
N LEU A 271 -6.08 -0.38 21.96
CA LEU A 271 -6.70 -1.71 22.01
C LEU A 271 -7.22 -2.18 20.64
N TYR A 272 -6.49 -1.89 19.56
CA TYR A 272 -6.84 -2.34 18.21
C TYR A 272 -6.35 -3.78 17.95
N PRO A 273 -7.25 -4.75 17.74
CA PRO A 273 -6.87 -6.15 17.61
C PRO A 273 -6.17 -6.46 16.29
N GLU A 274 -6.64 -5.90 15.17
CA GLU A 274 -6.14 -6.25 13.83
C GLU A 274 -4.69 -5.78 13.61
N PRO A 275 -4.31 -4.53 13.92
CA PRO A 275 -2.93 -4.09 13.77
C PRO A 275 -2.01 -4.82 14.75
N LEU A 276 -2.49 -5.12 15.96
CA LEU A 276 -1.74 -5.89 16.94
C LEU A 276 -1.50 -7.32 16.46
N LEU A 277 -2.50 -7.98 15.88
CA LEU A 277 -2.40 -9.32 15.30
C LEU A 277 -1.40 -9.34 14.15
N VAL A 278 -1.58 -8.46 13.17
CA VAL A 278 -0.74 -8.39 11.97
C VAL A 278 0.71 -8.05 12.34
N ALA A 279 0.93 -7.07 13.20
CA ALA A 279 2.28 -6.68 13.60
C ALA A 279 3.00 -7.77 14.42
N ASN A 280 2.28 -8.51 15.28
CA ASN A 280 2.86 -9.67 15.96
C ASN A 280 3.17 -10.82 15.00
N ALA A 281 2.31 -11.07 14.01
CA ALA A 281 2.57 -12.06 12.97
C ALA A 281 3.82 -11.69 12.15
N ILE A 282 3.95 -10.42 11.75
CA ILE A 282 5.16 -9.90 11.10
C ILE A 282 6.37 -10.13 12.00
N LYS A 283 6.33 -9.68 13.26
CA LYS A 283 7.43 -9.83 14.21
C LYS A 283 7.87 -11.28 14.39
N ALA A 284 6.95 -12.23 14.41
CA ALA A 284 7.24 -13.66 14.51
C ALA A 284 7.84 -14.24 13.22
N SER A 285 7.49 -13.69 12.05
CA SER A 285 8.01 -14.12 10.75
C SER A 285 9.40 -13.56 10.40
N LEU A 286 9.83 -12.47 11.03
CA LEU A 286 11.07 -11.80 10.69
C LEU A 286 12.31 -12.64 11.07
N PRO A 287 13.37 -12.64 10.22
CA PRO A 287 14.64 -13.24 10.60
C PRO A 287 15.30 -12.51 11.77
N GLN A 288 16.27 -13.15 12.42
CA GLN A 288 16.96 -12.60 13.60
C GLN A 288 17.70 -11.27 13.31
N GLY A 289 18.01 -10.96 12.04
CA GLY A 289 18.63 -9.71 11.63
C GLY A 289 18.34 -9.36 10.18
N ALA A 290 18.78 -8.16 9.76
CA ALA A 290 18.61 -7.67 8.40
C ALA A 290 19.14 -8.67 7.38
N MET A 291 18.37 -8.92 6.32
CA MET A 291 18.86 -9.71 5.19
C MET A 291 19.98 -8.93 4.51
N LYS A 292 21.20 -9.48 4.56
CA LYS A 292 22.32 -8.95 3.77
C LYS A 292 22.01 -9.23 2.30
N SER A 293 22.11 -8.22 1.43
CA SER A 293 22.05 -8.41 -0.01
C SER A 293 23.29 -9.18 -0.47
N SER A 294 23.22 -10.51 -0.42
CA SER A 294 24.16 -11.32 -1.17
C SER A 294 23.79 -11.21 -2.64
N LYS A 295 24.78 -10.94 -3.51
CA LYS A 295 24.64 -11.04 -4.97
C LYS A 295 24.26 -12.44 -5.43
N GLU A 296 24.27 -13.42 -4.53
CA GLU A 296 23.71 -14.75 -4.71
C GLU A 296 22.38 -14.80 -3.95
N GLY A 297 21.28 -14.90 -4.68
CA GLY A 297 19.93 -14.84 -4.14
C GLY A 297 19.68 -15.91 -3.10
N THR A 298 19.85 -15.57 -1.82
CA THR A 298 19.24 -16.31 -0.73
C THR A 298 17.75 -16.06 -0.83
N ARG A 299 17.03 -17.00 -1.46
CA ARG A 299 15.57 -16.95 -1.59
C ARG A 299 14.97 -16.77 -0.19
N CYS A 300 14.36 -15.60 0.01
CA CYS A 300 13.74 -15.10 1.24
C CYS A 300 12.66 -16.04 1.80
N ILE A 301 12.09 -16.91 0.97
CA ILE A 301 11.11 -17.92 1.36
C ILE A 301 11.78 -19.27 1.11
N GLN A 302 12.11 -20.00 2.17
CA GLN A 302 12.34 -21.44 2.06
C GLN A 302 11.01 -22.07 1.66
N VAL A 303 10.77 -22.17 0.36
CA VAL A 303 9.68 -22.99 -0.16
C VAL A 303 10.16 -24.42 0.00
N GLU A 304 9.70 -25.11 1.04
CA GLU A 304 9.70 -26.56 1.04
C GLU A 304 8.77 -26.99 -0.09
N ILE A 305 9.36 -27.27 -1.25
CA ILE A 305 8.64 -27.89 -2.35
C ILE A 305 8.38 -29.31 -1.90
N THR A 306 7.18 -29.57 -1.39
CA THR A 306 6.70 -30.93 -1.20
C THR A 306 6.80 -31.61 -2.58
N PRO A 307 7.63 -32.65 -2.76
CA PRO A 307 7.78 -33.28 -4.05
C PRO A 307 6.42 -33.80 -4.50
N THR A 308 5.94 -33.30 -5.64
CA THR A 308 4.73 -33.80 -6.29
C THR A 308 5.03 -35.22 -6.79
N SER A 309 4.84 -36.20 -5.91
CA SER A 309 4.90 -37.60 -6.32
C SER A 309 3.82 -37.82 -7.39
N SER A 310 4.23 -38.31 -8.56
CA SER A 310 3.35 -38.67 -9.68
C SER A 310 2.55 -39.93 -9.37
N ARG A 311 1.77 -39.92 -8.28
CA ARG A 311 0.79 -40.97 -8.02
C ARG A 311 -0.48 -40.63 -8.78
N ILE A 312 -0.48 -40.98 -10.06
CA ILE A 312 -1.72 -41.18 -10.82
C ILE A 312 -2.51 -42.26 -10.07
N SER A 313 -3.46 -41.83 -9.23
CA SER A 313 -4.43 -42.75 -8.63
C SER A 313 -5.28 -43.32 -9.75
N ARG A 314 -5.05 -44.59 -10.08
CA ARG A 314 -5.72 -45.29 -11.18
C ARG A 314 -7.19 -45.63 -10.92
N ASN A 315 -7.79 -45.13 -9.83
CA ASN A 315 -9.11 -45.56 -9.36
C ASN A 315 -10.08 -44.39 -9.13
N ALA A 316 -10.14 -43.42 -10.04
CA ALA A 316 -11.27 -42.49 -10.05
C ALA A 316 -12.52 -43.22 -10.57
N VAL A 317 -13.27 -43.84 -9.65
CA VAL A 317 -14.61 -44.40 -9.93
C VAL A 317 -15.55 -43.23 -10.17
N THR A 318 -15.78 -42.87 -11.42
CA THR A 318 -16.79 -41.88 -11.81
C THR A 318 -18.18 -42.51 -11.74
N SER A 319 -19.23 -41.72 -11.51
CA SER A 319 -20.63 -42.18 -11.57
C SER A 319 -21.00 -42.87 -12.90
N MET A 320 -20.21 -42.63 -13.95
CA MET A 320 -20.28 -43.31 -15.24
C MET A 320 -19.79 -44.78 -15.19
N SER A 321 -18.79 -45.10 -14.38
CA SER A 321 -18.26 -46.47 -14.20
C SER A 321 -19.22 -47.40 -13.44
N ILE A 322 -20.07 -46.87 -12.55
CA ILE A 322 -21.12 -47.63 -11.86
C ILE A 322 -22.28 -47.99 -12.79
N ARG A 323 -22.60 -47.13 -13.77
CA ARG A 323 -23.69 -47.39 -14.74
C ARG A 323 -23.34 -48.51 -15.73
N GLY A 324 -22.06 -48.72 -16.05
CA GLY A 324 -21.61 -49.77 -16.98
C GLY A 324 -21.76 -51.20 -16.45
N HIS A 325 -21.78 -51.41 -15.14
CA HIS A 325 -21.83 -52.75 -14.54
C HIS A 325 -23.25 -53.28 -14.28
N ARG A 326 -24.30 -52.47 -14.47
CA ARG A 326 -25.70 -52.88 -14.17
C ARG A 326 -26.40 -53.66 -15.29
N TRP A 327 -25.77 -53.86 -16.46
CA TRP A 327 -26.40 -54.49 -17.63
C TRP A 327 -25.59 -55.68 -18.17
N LYS A 328 -25.21 -56.60 -17.28
CA LYS A 328 -24.91 -58.00 -17.67
C LYS A 328 -25.48 -58.95 -16.62
N ARG A 329 -26.75 -59.30 -16.79
CA ARG A 329 -27.29 -60.58 -16.31
C ARG A 329 -28.06 -61.17 -17.49
N HIS A 330 -27.69 -62.40 -17.84
CA HIS A 330 -28.44 -63.27 -18.75
C HIS A 330 -29.85 -63.51 -18.25
#